data_AF-A0A837IS88-F1
#
_entry.id   AF-A0A837IS88-F1
#
_cell.length_a   1.000
_cell.length_b   1.000
_cell.length_c   1.000
_cell.angle_alpha   90.00
_cell.angle_beta   90.00
_cell.angle_gamma   90.00
#
_symmetry.space_group_name_H-M   'P 1'
#
loop_
_entity.id
_entity.type
_entity.pdbx_description
1 polymer ?
#
loop_
_entity_poly.entity_id
_entity_poly.type
_entity_poly.pdbx_seq_one_letter_code
_entity_poly.pdbx_strand_id
1 'polypeptide(L)' 'MRECGYTPQEKLVFHRFLARRRYPKFHIYASVSANKKTAVLNLHLDQKRPSYKGSHAHSAEYDGPVVENEAVRIQSFYS' A
#
# COMPACT_ATOMS: atom_id res chain seq x y z
N MET A 1 -7.48 8.68 2.19
CA MET A 1 -6.17 8.02 2.47
C MET A 1 -5.47 8.54 3.72
N ARG A 2 -5.34 9.86 3.92
CA ARG A 2 -4.76 10.42 5.17
C ARG A 2 -5.52 9.96 6.42
N GLU A 3 -6.85 9.91 6.34
CA GLU A 3 -7.74 9.40 7.39
C GLU A 3 -7.46 7.93 7.73
N CYS A 4 -7.07 7.13 6.74
CA CYS A 4 -6.64 5.75 6.95
C CYS A 4 -5.20 5.65 7.53
N GLY A 5 -4.53 6.76 7.83
CA GLY A 5 -3.16 6.79 8.37
C GLY A 5 -2.05 6.65 7.32
N TYR A 6 -2.37 6.87 6.03
CA TYR A 6 -1.38 6.82 4.96
C TYR A 6 -0.82 8.20 4.62
N THR A 7 0.48 8.26 4.40
CA THR A 7 1.22 9.45 3.99
C THR A 7 1.43 9.42 2.46
N PRO A 8 1.13 10.51 1.73
CA PRO A 8 1.44 10.58 0.30
C PRO A 8 2.96 10.59 0.09
N GLN A 9 3.43 9.76 -0.84
CA GLN A 9 4.81 9.77 -1.33
C GLN A 9 4.90 10.54 -2.65
N GLU A 10 4.00 10.23 -3.58
CA GLU A 10 3.90 10.82 -4.91
C GLU A 10 2.42 10.93 -5.33
N LYS A 11 2.15 11.34 -6.57
CA LYS A 11 0.79 11.42 -7.10
C LYS A 11 0.15 10.03 -7.10
N LEU A 12 -0.92 9.86 -6.30
CA LEU A 12 -1.65 8.60 -6.13
C LEU A 12 -0.81 7.45 -5.53
N VAL A 13 0.33 7.76 -4.90
CA VAL A 13 1.17 6.79 -4.23
C VAL A 13 1.24 7.11 -2.74
N PHE A 14 0.94 6.14 -1.89
CA PHE A 14 0.85 6.34 -0.45
C PHE A 14 1.55 5.25 0.33
N HIS A 15 2.09 5.57 1.50
CA HIS A 15 2.69 4.57 2.39
C HIS A 15 2.26 4.73 3.84
N ARG A 16 2.32 3.64 4.60
CA ARG A 16 2.10 3.63 6.04
C ARG A 16 3.12 2.70 6.70
N PHE A 17 3.98 3.24 7.55
CA PHE A 17 4.94 2.43 8.29
C PHE A 17 4.24 1.69 9.43
N LEU A 18 4.62 0.43 9.64
CA LEU A 18 4.11 -0.40 10.74
C LEU A 18 5.02 -0.36 11.98
N ALA A 19 6.22 0.19 11.84
CA ALA A 19 7.19 0.35 12.90
C ALA A 19 7.86 1.73 12.82
N ARG A 20 8.64 2.10 13.83
CA ARG A 20 9.47 3.33 13.84
C ARG A 20 10.64 3.28 12.84
N ARG A 21 10.67 2.30 11.95
CA ARG A 21 11.71 2.06 10.93
C ARG A 21 11.07 2.14 9.55
N ARG A 22 11.90 2.25 8.50
CA ARG A 22 11.42 2.36 7.10
C ARG A 22 10.66 1.12 6.59
N TYR A 23 10.77 -0.02 7.28
CA TYR A 23 10.07 -1.26 6.97
C TYR A 23 9.74 -1.99 8.29
N PRO A 24 8.70 -2.85 8.33
CA PRO A 24 7.75 -3.09 7.24
C PRO A 24 6.81 -1.89 7.02
N LYS A 25 6.35 -1.70 5.78
CA LYS A 25 5.42 -0.62 5.43
C LYS A 25 4.37 -1.14 4.44
N PHE A 26 3.15 -0.63 4.56
CA PHE A 26 2.19 -0.74 3.47
C PHE A 26 2.49 0.30 2.40
N HIS A 27 2.28 -0.09 1.15
CA HIS A 27 2.43 0.76 -0.01
C HIS A 27 1.17 0.64 -0.87
N ILE A 28 0.60 1.77 -1.28
CA ILE A 28 -0.59 1.82 -2.12
C ILE A 28 -0.28 2.58 -3.40
N TYR A 29 -0.55 1.93 -4.53
CA TYR A 29 -0.66 2.56 -5.84
C TYR A 29 -2.14 2.69 -6.21
N ALA A 30 -2.65 3.91 -6.17
CA ALA A 30 -4.02 4.21 -6.52
C ALA A 30 -4.14 4.54 -8.02
N SER A 31 -5.21 4.06 -8.64
CA SER A 31 -5.66 4.49 -9.95
C SER A 31 -7.10 4.96 -9.84
N VAL A 32 -7.45 6.05 -10.50
CA VAL A 32 -8.80 6.64 -10.43
C VAL A 32 -9.47 6.47 -11.78
N SER A 33 -10.73 6.07 -11.79
CA SER A 33 -11.51 5.97 -13.04
C SER A 33 -11.65 7.33 -13.74
N ALA A 34 -11.91 7.31 -15.04
CA ALA A 34 -12.09 8.53 -15.84
C ALA A 34 -13.19 9.45 -15.27
N ASN A 35 -14.26 8.87 -14.71
CA ASN A 35 -15.36 9.61 -14.09
C ASN A 35 -15.10 10.05 -12.64
N LYS A 36 -13.92 9.74 -12.08
CA LYS A 36 -13.50 10.07 -10.70
C LYS A 36 -14.41 9.55 -9.58
N LYS A 37 -15.31 8.62 -9.87
CA LYS A 37 -16.23 8.04 -8.88
C LYS A 37 -15.66 6.82 -8.17
N THR A 38 -14.69 6.15 -8.78
CA THR A 38 -14.12 4.91 -8.25
C THR A 38 -12.60 5.00 -8.30
N ALA A 39 -11.94 4.41 -7.31
CA ALA A 39 -10.50 4.23 -7.31
C ALA A 39 -10.18 2.75 -7.07
N VAL A 40 -9.17 2.26 -7.78
CA VAL A 40 -8.56 0.95 -7.56
C VAL A 40 -7.30 1.17 -6.75
N LEU A 41 -7.17 0.46 -5.63
CA LEU A 41 -6.01 0.54 -4.74
C LEU A 41 -5.24 -0.77 -4.81
N ASN A 42 -4.01 -0.72 -5.33
CA ASN A 42 -3.09 -1.85 -5.27
C ASN A 42 -2.29 -1.74 -3.98
N LEU A 43 -2.58 -2.59 -2.99
CA LEU A 43 -1.99 -2.59 -1.66
C LEU A 43 -0.91 -3.66 -1.54
N HIS A 44 0.32 -3.26 -1.20
CA HIS A 44 1.44 -4.18 -0.98
C HIS A 44 1.98 -4.04 0.46
N LEU A 45 2.50 -5.13 1.01
CA LEU A 45 3.31 -5.12 2.23
C LEU A 45 4.80 -5.26 1.88
N ASP A 46 5.55 -4.17 2.02
CA ASP A 46 7.01 -4.19 1.86
C ASP A 46 7.66 -4.57 3.20
N GLN A 47 8.26 -5.75 3.30
CA GLN A 47 8.90 -6.21 4.54
C GLN A 47 10.36 -5.73 4.72
N LYS A 48 11.08 -5.49 3.62
CA LYS A 48 12.49 -5.08 3.63
C LYS A 48 12.79 -4.10 2.50
N ARG A 49 13.91 -3.38 2.62
CA ARG A 49 14.40 -2.52 1.53
C ARG A 49 14.67 -3.37 0.29
N PRO A 50 14.21 -2.97 -0.91
CA PRO A 50 14.56 -3.66 -2.13
C PRO A 50 16.08 -3.66 -2.30
N SER A 51 16.68 -4.85 -2.32
CA SER A 51 18.10 -5.09 -2.57
C SER A 51 18.28 -5.51 -4.02
N TYR A 52 18.18 -4.57 -4.96
CA TYR A 52 18.36 -4.89 -6.38
C TYR A 52 19.81 -4.62 -6.83
N LYS A 53 20.61 -5.70 -6.93
CA LYS A 53 21.50 -5.91 -8.07
C LYS A 53 20.88 -7.03 -8.93
N GLY A 54 20.13 -6.66 -9.97
CA GLY A 54 19.91 -7.54 -11.13
C GLY A 54 18.89 -8.68 -11.08
N SER A 55 17.88 -8.71 -10.20
CA SER A 55 16.80 -9.72 -10.32
C SER A 55 15.44 -9.16 -9.93
N HIS A 56 14.48 -9.20 -10.86
CA HIS A 56 13.06 -8.93 -10.66
C HIS A 56 12.42 -10.11 -9.90
N ALA A 57 12.41 -10.11 -8.57
CA ALA A 57 11.62 -11.09 -7.81
C ALA A 57 11.31 -10.61 -6.38
N HIS A 58 10.32 -9.72 -6.29
CA HIS A 58 9.24 -9.68 -5.30
C HIS A 58 9.48 -10.41 -3.95
N SER A 59 9.85 -9.65 -2.91
CA SER A 59 9.49 -9.96 -1.50
C SER A 59 8.39 -9.02 -0.99
N ALA A 60 7.53 -8.54 -1.90
CA ALA A 60 6.27 -7.95 -1.50
C ALA A 60 5.30 -9.12 -1.30
N GLU A 61 4.81 -9.32 -0.09
CA GLU A 61 3.63 -10.16 0.10
C GLU A 61 2.49 -9.43 -0.60
N TYR A 62 2.09 -9.95 -1.76
CA TYR A 62 0.91 -9.49 -2.50
C TYR A 62 -0.38 -10.05 -1.90
N ASP A 63 -0.27 -11.21 -1.24
CA ASP A 63 -1.37 -11.95 -0.64
C ASP A 63 -0.97 -12.46 0.74
N GLY A 64 -1.93 -12.41 1.66
CA GLY A 64 -1.78 -12.88 3.03
C GLY A 64 -2.73 -12.16 3.99
N PRO A 65 -2.99 -12.76 5.17
CA PRO A 65 -3.99 -12.24 6.13
C PRO A 65 -3.68 -10.81 6.58
N VAL A 66 -2.42 -10.38 6.54
CA VAL A 66 -2.01 -9.01 6.89
C VAL A 66 -2.49 -7.99 5.85
N VAL A 67 -2.37 -8.30 4.56
CA VAL A 67 -2.80 -7.42 3.45
C VAL A 67 -4.33 -7.38 3.38
N GLU A 68 -4.98 -8.53 3.53
CA GLU A 68 -6.45 -8.64 3.56
C GLU A 68 -7.07 -7.85 4.72
N ASN A 69 -6.54 -8.00 5.94
CA ASN A 69 -7.01 -7.24 7.09
C ASN A 69 -6.83 -5.73 6.91
N GLU A 70 -5.72 -5.30 6.30
CA GLU A 70 -5.52 -3.88 6.00
C GLU A 70 -6.47 -3.40 4.90
N ALA A 71 -6.77 -4.22 3.89
CA ALA A 71 -7.78 -3.89 2.88
C ALA A 71 -9.18 -3.74 3.51
N VAL A 72 -9.56 -4.61 4.44
CA VAL A 72 -10.82 -4.49 5.21
C VAL A 72 -10.82 -3.21 6.05
N ARG A 73 -9.70 -2.91 6.74
CA ARG A 73 -9.57 -1.69 7.53
C ARG A 73 -9.67 -0.43 6.66
N ILE A 74 -9.13 -0.43 5.45
CA ILE A 74 -9.26 0.72 4.53
C ILE A 74 -10.71 0.86 4.07
N GLN A 75 -11.37 -0.25 3.71
CA GLN A 75 -12.77 -0.25 3.27
C GLN A 75 -13.71 0.33 4.34
N SER A 76 -13.45 0.10 5.63
CA SER A 76 -14.29 0.63 6.71
C SER A 76 -14.31 2.16 6.80
N PHE A 77 -13.38 2.89 6.16
CA PHE A 77 -13.40 4.35 6.08
C PHE A 77 -14.24 4.90 4.92
N TYR A 78 -14.58 4.05 3.94
CA TYR A 78 -15.34 4.44 2.75
C TYR A 78 -16.69 3.71 2.65
N SER A 79 -17.07 3.00 3.72
CA SER A 79 -18.37 2.34 3.90
C SER A 79 -19.42 3.31 4.40
#